data_AF-A0A962QW09-F1
#
_entry.id   AF-A0A962QW09-F1
#
_cell.length_a   1.000
_cell.length_b   1.000
_cell.length_c   1.000
_cell.angle_alpha   90.00
_cell.angle_beta   90.00
_cell.angle_gamma   90.00
#
_symmetry.space_group_name_H-M   'P 1'
#
loop_
_entity.id
_entity.type
_entity.pdbx_description
1 polymer ?
#
loop_
_entity_poly.entity_id
_entity_poly.type
_entity_poly.pdbx_seq_one_letter_code
_entity_poly.pdbx_strand_id
1 'polypeptide(L)'
;MRTLWHSRASLASILLAVCLSAGCSSGSGNGSGEKSAAAEGDDAVAPVHVAFAGGGWRAHTAHAAWTMSLLEDGAYTLNDVFDNVETLSSNSGGTWFLSMLSFTESFRASIEMPGAFENYVSSGGYLGLQRALFDDFQAVQADSNWCPFEQAEPVLYFYCRLASLAGDGALVWTDIVDNVVFQPFGMNRALAESPTLLSDSRQSWATDKSLLIAATMLTERAILAETDVLLDKLYYDAVVRGDGPEQVSVTPVIFASVQDGKAPPPVLSAGGFDVTYKDADLGDSAAAGFSNDALASDDVPVLLATAASSAAVGALASYSVLLDNGYDELTWELAYELADLAVPVRMTAPIEAGTPLPGSVHELASAYFARLADGGYQDNSAVAQLVSFLQANGEATDFEIVAFDNIQALYTPSPGPPAAGAEMGLDIALLFGEGGENQVCAGTGVDRFCVPVPAQQVFTLTRAGVTTPATWSWTSPGAAGPTLTYTQYQVTTVDNPTFNLKAGSGGLLHVFTSVWPAADTAPWNGASDFDAYEAMLEAIRAGLQADNKQGLNYLRAALSGGANL
;
A
#
# COMPACT_ATOMS: atom_id res chain seq x y z
N MET A 1 -12.81 -9.42 35.80
CA MET A 1 -14.26 -9.69 35.73
C MET A 1 -14.79 -9.16 34.40
N ARG A 2 -15.00 -10.02 33.39
CA ARG A 2 -15.75 -9.66 32.17
C ARG A 2 -17.10 -10.39 32.23
N THR A 3 -18.21 -9.67 32.08
CA THR A 3 -19.57 -10.22 32.23
C THR A 3 -20.03 -10.92 30.95
N LEU A 4 -20.43 -12.18 31.09
CA LEU A 4 -21.13 -12.95 30.06
C LEU A 4 -22.38 -12.23 29.56
N TRP A 5 -22.57 -12.19 28.25
CA TRP A 5 -23.87 -11.95 27.62
C TRP A 5 -24.29 -13.16 26.79
N HIS A 6 -25.60 -13.41 26.73
CA HIS A 6 -26.15 -14.71 26.33
C HIS A 6 -26.99 -14.64 25.05
N SER A 7 -26.85 -15.70 24.25
CA SER A 7 -27.87 -16.33 23.39
C SER A 7 -28.43 -15.57 22.18
N ARG A 8 -28.24 -16.18 21.00
CA ARG A 8 -29.24 -16.20 19.92
C ARG A 8 -29.45 -17.64 19.43
N ALA A 9 -30.71 -18.08 19.44
CA ALA A 9 -31.28 -19.25 18.79
C ALA A 9 -32.81 -19.01 18.74
N SER A 10 -33.62 -19.37 17.73
CA SER A 10 -33.39 -20.02 16.43
C SER A 10 -34.14 -19.20 15.34
N LEU A 11 -34.59 -19.64 14.15
CA LEU A 11 -34.73 -20.95 13.47
C LEU A 11 -34.78 -20.73 11.94
N ALA A 12 -34.84 -21.81 11.15
CA ALA A 12 -34.70 -21.83 9.69
C ALA A 12 -36.00 -21.62 8.88
N SER A 13 -35.83 -21.28 7.60
CA SER A 13 -36.64 -21.69 6.42
C SER A 13 -35.86 -21.31 5.15
N ILE A 14 -35.03 -22.18 4.56
CA ILE A 14 -35.38 -23.14 3.50
C ILE A 14 -36.33 -22.57 2.43
N LEU A 15 -35.79 -22.30 1.24
CA LEU A 15 -36.49 -22.49 -0.04
C LEU A 15 -35.47 -22.83 -1.15
N LEU A 16 -35.93 -23.59 -2.15
CA LEU A 16 -35.11 -24.40 -3.04
C LEU A 16 -35.40 -24.07 -4.51
N ALA A 17 -34.36 -23.85 -5.33
CA ALA A 17 -34.43 -23.79 -6.80
C ALA A 17 -33.05 -24.17 -7.38
N VAL A 18 -32.76 -25.44 -7.66
CA VAL A 18 -33.07 -26.16 -8.93
C VAL A 18 -32.36 -25.54 -10.15
N CYS A 19 -31.23 -26.14 -10.52
CA CYS A 19 -30.52 -25.88 -11.78
C CYS A 19 -31.20 -26.54 -12.98
N LEU A 20 -31.00 -25.95 -14.17
CA LEU A 20 -30.95 -26.52 -15.54
C LEU A 20 -30.89 -25.30 -16.49
N SER A 21 -30.14 -25.23 -17.59
CA SER A 21 -29.58 -26.29 -18.45
C SER A 21 -28.40 -25.78 -19.29
N ALA A 22 -27.66 -26.69 -19.93
CA ALA A 22 -26.50 -26.38 -20.77
C ALA A 22 -26.87 -25.89 -22.18
N GLY A 23 -25.95 -25.15 -22.82
CA GLY A 23 -26.02 -24.75 -24.22
C GLY A 23 -24.64 -24.64 -24.87
N CYS A 24 -24.20 -25.71 -25.53
CA CYS A 24 -22.97 -25.70 -26.35
C CYS A 24 -23.21 -24.99 -27.70
N SER A 25 -22.22 -24.24 -28.19
CA SER A 25 -22.15 -23.84 -29.60
C SER A 25 -20.71 -23.68 -30.06
N SER A 26 -20.19 -24.71 -30.73
CA SER A 26 -18.88 -24.70 -31.40
C SER A 26 -18.99 -24.03 -32.77
N GLY A 27 -18.16 -23.02 -33.04
CA GLY A 27 -18.07 -22.35 -34.35
C GLY A 27 -16.66 -22.40 -34.93
N SER A 28 -16.37 -23.38 -35.79
CA SER A 28 -15.10 -23.45 -36.54
C SER A 28 -15.13 -22.57 -37.79
N GLY A 29 -14.16 -21.67 -37.96
CA GLY A 29 -14.04 -20.80 -39.14
C GLY A 29 -12.61 -20.73 -39.67
N ASN A 30 -12.25 -21.61 -40.59
CA ASN A 30 -10.95 -21.58 -41.29
C ASN A 30 -10.92 -20.42 -42.29
N GLY A 31 -9.86 -19.60 -42.29
CA GLY A 31 -9.78 -18.39 -43.12
C GLY A 31 -8.35 -17.90 -43.38
N SER A 32 -7.48 -18.75 -43.93
CA SER A 32 -6.11 -18.37 -44.31
C SER A 32 -6.10 -17.34 -45.43
N GLY A 33 -5.57 -16.14 -45.16
CA GLY A 33 -5.46 -15.06 -46.13
C GLY A 33 -4.30 -14.11 -45.82
N GLU A 34 -3.07 -14.56 -46.07
CA GLU A 34 -1.89 -13.70 -45.99
C GLU A 34 -1.99 -12.56 -47.01
N LYS A 35 -2.33 -11.36 -46.52
CA LYS A 35 -1.97 -10.10 -47.16
C LYS A 35 -0.80 -9.51 -46.39
N SER A 36 0.40 -9.63 -46.95
CA SER A 36 1.51 -8.77 -46.57
C SER A 36 1.18 -7.34 -47.00
N ALA A 37 0.62 -6.57 -46.07
CA ALA A 37 0.65 -5.12 -46.13
C ALA A 37 1.98 -4.69 -45.50
N ALA A 38 2.72 -3.82 -46.16
CA ALA A 38 3.78 -3.07 -45.49
C ALA A 38 3.07 -2.13 -44.51
N ALA A 39 3.24 -2.37 -43.22
CA ALA A 39 2.73 -1.47 -42.20
C ALA A 39 3.49 -0.14 -42.34
N GLU A 40 2.78 0.92 -42.70
CA GLU A 40 3.10 2.24 -42.18
C GLU A 40 2.91 2.10 -40.66
N GLY A 41 4.02 2.00 -39.95
CA GLY A 41 3.99 1.92 -38.49
C GLY A 41 3.54 3.27 -37.97
N ASP A 42 2.29 3.35 -37.52
CA ASP A 42 2.00 4.21 -36.38
C ASP A 42 2.93 3.71 -35.26
N ASP A 43 3.91 4.53 -34.90
CA ASP A 43 4.77 4.28 -33.74
C ASP A 43 3.86 4.33 -32.51
N ALA A 44 3.31 3.17 -32.16
CA ALA A 44 2.37 3.03 -31.04
C ALA A 44 3.05 3.55 -29.78
N VAL A 45 2.40 4.54 -29.15
CA VAL A 45 2.90 5.16 -27.92
C VAL A 45 3.10 4.07 -26.88
N ALA A 46 4.25 4.07 -26.22
CA ALA A 46 4.54 3.09 -25.18
C ALA A 46 3.52 3.23 -24.05
N PRO A 47 2.97 2.12 -23.50
CA PRO A 47 2.05 2.20 -22.38
C PRO A 47 2.79 2.74 -21.16
N VAL A 48 2.10 3.61 -20.42
CA VAL A 48 2.61 4.15 -19.16
C VAL A 48 2.06 3.36 -17.99
N HIS A 49 2.86 3.23 -16.95
CA HIS A 49 2.45 2.62 -15.69
C HIS A 49 2.72 3.58 -14.53
N VAL A 50 1.86 3.57 -13.51
CA VAL A 50 1.91 4.54 -12.40
C VAL A 50 2.15 3.85 -11.07
N ALA A 51 3.00 4.42 -10.23
CA ALA A 51 3.28 3.94 -8.88
C ALA A 51 3.01 5.06 -7.85
N PHE A 52 2.09 4.82 -6.92
CA PHE A 52 1.78 5.75 -5.83
C PHE A 52 2.43 5.28 -4.52
N ALA A 53 3.45 6.01 -4.05
CA ALA A 53 4.19 5.67 -2.85
C ALA A 53 3.35 5.75 -1.55
N GLY A 54 3.84 5.12 -0.49
CA GLY A 54 3.25 5.09 0.83
C GLY A 54 3.58 6.29 1.72
N GLY A 55 3.10 6.21 2.97
CA GLY A 55 3.22 7.31 3.96
C GLY A 55 1.88 7.90 4.42
N GLY A 56 0.86 7.06 4.60
CA GLY A 56 -0.43 7.42 5.22
C GLY A 56 -1.11 8.68 4.68
N TRP A 57 -1.55 9.56 5.59
CA TRP A 57 -2.32 10.77 5.25
C TRP A 57 -1.51 11.79 4.42
N ARG A 58 -0.19 11.85 4.61
CA ARG A 58 0.72 12.64 3.74
C ARG A 58 0.61 12.14 2.30
N ALA A 59 0.88 10.86 2.08
CA ALA A 59 0.90 10.27 0.75
C ALA A 59 -0.46 10.43 0.05
N HIS A 60 -1.56 10.06 0.72
CA HIS A 60 -2.91 10.23 0.20
C HIS A 60 -3.18 11.67 -0.25
N THR A 61 -2.87 12.66 0.60
CA THR A 61 -3.13 14.08 0.31
C THR A 61 -2.25 14.61 -0.82
N ALA A 62 -0.99 14.19 -0.90
CA ALA A 62 -0.11 14.57 -1.99
C ALA A 62 -0.56 13.96 -3.33
N HIS A 63 -0.90 12.67 -3.38
CA HIS A 63 -1.44 12.01 -4.58
C HIS A 63 -2.74 12.65 -5.08
N ALA A 64 -3.62 13.07 -4.16
CA ALA A 64 -4.79 13.85 -4.50
C ALA A 64 -4.41 15.22 -5.10
N ALA A 65 -3.42 15.94 -4.54
CA ALA A 65 -2.97 17.24 -5.06
C ALA A 65 -2.26 17.13 -6.43
N TRP A 66 -1.46 16.09 -6.65
CA TRP A 66 -0.88 15.77 -7.96
C TRP A 66 -1.99 15.55 -9.00
N THR A 67 -3.00 14.73 -8.66
CA THR A 67 -4.12 14.39 -9.54
C THR A 67 -5.05 15.59 -9.82
N MET A 68 -5.48 16.32 -8.80
CA MET A 68 -6.31 17.53 -8.97
C MET A 68 -5.60 18.61 -9.81
N SER A 69 -4.26 18.67 -9.77
CA SER A 69 -3.48 19.58 -10.62
C SER A 69 -3.51 19.21 -12.10
N LEU A 70 -3.53 17.91 -12.42
CA LEU A 70 -3.64 17.39 -13.80
C LEU A 70 -5.00 17.70 -14.43
N LEU A 71 -6.06 17.60 -13.63
CA LEU A 71 -7.45 17.84 -14.03
C LEU A 71 -7.76 19.33 -14.30
N GLU A 72 -6.88 20.24 -13.88
CA GLU A 72 -6.92 21.68 -14.16
C GLU A 72 -8.30 22.34 -14.01
N ASP A 73 -8.90 22.22 -12.82
CA ASP A 73 -10.19 22.85 -12.49
C ASP A 73 -11.36 22.39 -13.40
N GLY A 74 -11.31 21.12 -13.84
CA GLY A 74 -12.31 20.50 -14.71
C GLY A 74 -12.04 20.68 -16.21
N ALA A 75 -10.83 21.07 -16.60
CA ALA A 75 -10.40 21.09 -18.01
C ALA A 75 -10.15 19.67 -18.56
N TYR A 76 -9.83 18.71 -17.69
CA TYR A 76 -9.64 17.29 -18.01
C TYR A 76 -10.36 16.41 -17.00
N THR A 77 -10.71 15.18 -17.39
CA THR A 77 -11.22 14.10 -16.53
C THR A 77 -10.13 13.06 -16.27
N LEU A 78 -10.38 12.11 -15.36
CA LEU A 78 -9.48 10.98 -15.12
C LEU A 78 -9.31 10.10 -16.37
N ASN A 79 -10.33 10.00 -17.23
CA ASN A 79 -10.19 9.28 -18.50
C ASN A 79 -9.16 9.97 -19.41
N ASP A 80 -9.16 11.31 -19.47
CA ASP A 80 -8.25 12.05 -20.35
C ASP A 80 -6.80 11.99 -19.86
N VAL A 81 -6.55 12.08 -18.54
CA VAL A 81 -5.17 12.13 -17.98
C VAL A 81 -4.55 10.76 -17.71
N PHE A 82 -5.36 9.68 -17.69
CA PHE A 82 -4.90 8.29 -17.54
C PHE A 82 -5.20 7.42 -18.78
N ASP A 83 -5.54 7.98 -19.94
CA ASP A 83 -5.88 7.24 -21.17
C ASP A 83 -4.76 6.25 -21.56
N ASN A 84 -3.51 6.73 -21.59
CA ASN A 84 -2.31 5.93 -21.92
C ASN A 84 -1.76 5.10 -20.74
N VAL A 85 -2.46 5.04 -19.60
CA VAL A 85 -1.99 4.29 -18.42
C VAL A 85 -2.62 2.90 -18.39
N GLU A 86 -1.79 1.85 -18.45
CA GLU A 86 -2.25 0.45 -18.41
C GLU A 86 -2.26 -0.13 -16.99
N THR A 87 -1.39 0.34 -16.09
CA THR A 87 -1.21 -0.30 -14.77
C THR A 87 -0.96 0.74 -13.69
N LEU A 88 -1.60 0.56 -12.54
CA LEU A 88 -1.36 1.36 -11.34
C LEU A 88 -0.97 0.44 -10.19
N SER A 89 0.12 0.76 -9.51
CA SER A 89 0.62 0.08 -8.31
C SER A 89 0.62 1.04 -7.12
N SER A 90 0.36 0.55 -5.92
CA SER A 90 0.51 1.35 -4.70
C SER A 90 0.68 0.50 -3.44
N ASN A 91 1.16 1.14 -2.37
CA ASN A 91 1.17 0.62 -0.99
C ASN A 91 0.64 1.70 -0.03
N SER A 92 0.41 1.34 1.23
CA SER A 92 0.11 2.24 2.35
C SER A 92 -0.93 3.33 2.02
N GLY A 93 -0.65 4.60 2.37
CA GLY A 93 -1.48 5.76 2.01
C GLY A 93 -1.73 5.96 0.51
N GLY A 94 -0.86 5.42 -0.35
CA GLY A 94 -1.10 5.33 -1.79
C GLY A 94 -2.28 4.41 -2.15
N THR A 95 -2.42 3.28 -1.45
CA THR A 95 -3.58 2.38 -1.68
C THR A 95 -4.88 2.94 -1.18
N TRP A 96 -4.88 3.77 -0.13
CA TRP A 96 -6.08 4.51 0.28
C TRP A 96 -6.58 5.37 -0.88
N PHE A 97 -5.67 6.16 -1.47
CA PHE A 97 -5.98 7.03 -2.59
C PHE A 97 -6.43 6.25 -3.83
N LEU A 98 -5.67 5.23 -4.24
CA LEU A 98 -5.98 4.43 -5.43
C LEU A 98 -7.31 3.68 -5.30
N SER A 99 -7.59 3.06 -4.15
CA SER A 99 -8.84 2.35 -3.91
C SER A 99 -10.04 3.28 -3.88
N MET A 100 -9.94 4.47 -3.27
CA MET A 100 -11.01 5.47 -3.34
C MET A 100 -11.24 5.95 -4.78
N LEU A 101 -10.19 6.33 -5.50
CA LEU A 101 -10.29 6.83 -6.88
C LEU A 101 -10.87 5.79 -7.85
N SER A 102 -10.54 4.50 -7.65
CA SER A 102 -10.91 3.40 -8.54
C SER A 102 -12.28 2.80 -8.24
N PHE A 103 -12.78 2.89 -7.01
CA PHE A 103 -14.03 2.23 -6.62
C PHE A 103 -15.14 3.20 -6.14
N THR A 104 -14.83 4.40 -5.63
CA THR A 104 -15.84 5.25 -4.96
C THR A 104 -16.20 6.51 -5.76
N GLU A 105 -17.44 6.54 -6.27
CA GLU A 105 -17.95 7.65 -7.11
C GLU A 105 -17.92 9.00 -6.38
N SER A 106 -18.19 9.01 -5.07
CA SER A 106 -18.16 10.24 -4.26
C SER A 106 -16.77 10.87 -4.19
N PHE A 107 -15.71 10.07 -4.12
CA PHE A 107 -14.34 10.58 -4.10
C PHE A 107 -13.90 11.04 -5.49
N ARG A 108 -14.15 10.20 -6.51
CA ARG A 108 -13.92 10.53 -7.93
C ARG A 108 -14.53 11.89 -8.29
N ALA A 109 -15.83 12.06 -8.03
CA ALA A 109 -16.55 13.30 -8.30
C ALA A 109 -16.01 14.50 -7.49
N SER A 110 -15.51 14.29 -6.27
CA SER A 110 -14.91 15.37 -5.45
C SER A 110 -13.55 15.85 -5.97
N ILE A 111 -12.83 15.01 -6.72
CA ILE A 111 -11.51 15.31 -7.31
C ILE A 111 -11.65 15.89 -8.73
N GLU A 112 -12.65 15.46 -9.51
CA GLU A 112 -12.89 15.97 -10.87
C GLU A 112 -13.68 17.29 -10.93
N MET A 113 -14.36 17.69 -9.86
CA MET A 113 -15.19 18.90 -9.89
C MET A 113 -14.37 20.20 -9.89
N PRO A 114 -14.84 21.27 -10.55
CA PRO A 114 -14.26 22.60 -10.40
C PRO A 114 -14.22 23.05 -8.93
N GLY A 115 -13.10 23.66 -8.53
CA GLY A 115 -12.77 23.98 -7.15
C GLY A 115 -12.33 22.78 -6.30
N ALA A 116 -11.89 21.67 -6.90
CA ALA A 116 -11.52 20.44 -6.19
C ALA A 116 -10.58 20.69 -5.00
N PHE A 117 -9.55 21.54 -5.14
CA PHE A 117 -8.61 21.90 -4.06
C PHE A 117 -9.34 22.53 -2.86
N GLU A 118 -10.14 23.57 -3.12
CA GLU A 118 -10.91 24.28 -2.10
C GLU A 118 -11.99 23.39 -1.47
N ASN A 119 -12.62 22.53 -2.28
CA ASN A 119 -13.63 21.57 -1.82
C ASN A 119 -13.01 20.49 -0.94
N TYR A 120 -11.86 19.92 -1.31
CA TYR A 120 -11.16 18.83 -0.61
C TYR A 120 -10.78 19.21 0.83
N VAL A 121 -10.37 20.47 1.05
CA VAL A 121 -10.02 21.02 2.38
C VAL A 121 -11.21 21.63 3.13
N SER A 122 -12.34 21.88 2.45
CA SER A 122 -13.55 22.39 3.09
C SER A 122 -14.11 21.39 4.12
N SER A 123 -14.92 21.86 5.07
CA SER A 123 -15.56 21.01 6.09
C SER A 123 -16.52 19.95 5.54
N GLY A 124 -16.85 19.99 4.24
CA GLY A 124 -17.58 18.93 3.53
C GLY A 124 -16.72 18.07 2.61
N GLY A 125 -15.44 18.37 2.45
CA GLY A 125 -14.47 17.61 1.65
C GLY A 125 -13.76 16.53 2.44
N TYR A 126 -12.98 15.70 1.76
CA TYR A 126 -12.28 14.58 2.38
C TYR A 126 -11.37 15.02 3.53
N LEU A 127 -10.47 15.99 3.32
CA LEU A 127 -9.50 16.40 4.33
C LEU A 127 -10.15 17.21 5.46
N GLY A 128 -11.18 18.00 5.19
CA GLY A 128 -11.92 18.70 6.23
C GLY A 128 -12.82 17.79 7.07
N LEU A 129 -13.36 16.71 6.49
CA LEU A 129 -14.04 15.64 7.24
C LEU A 129 -13.05 14.86 8.11
N GLN A 130 -11.87 14.52 7.57
CA GLN A 130 -10.76 13.96 8.36
C GLN A 130 -10.37 14.90 9.51
N ARG A 131 -10.09 16.19 9.24
CA ARG A 131 -9.78 17.19 10.27
C ARG A 131 -10.86 17.22 11.37
N ALA A 132 -12.14 17.20 11.01
CA ALA A 132 -13.24 17.20 11.98
C ALA A 132 -13.26 15.94 12.88
N LEU A 133 -12.89 14.75 12.37
CA LEU A 133 -12.70 13.55 13.19
C LEU A 133 -11.54 13.71 14.19
N PHE A 134 -10.50 14.46 13.80
CA PHE A 134 -9.29 14.67 14.62
C PHE A 134 -9.29 15.94 15.49
N ASP A 135 -10.22 16.88 15.30
CA ASP A 135 -10.36 18.05 16.19
C ASP A 135 -10.88 17.63 17.57
N ASP A 136 -11.86 16.71 17.62
CA ASP A 136 -12.36 16.11 18.87
C ASP A 136 -11.32 15.15 19.50
N PHE A 137 -10.40 14.58 18.70
CA PHE A 137 -9.37 13.65 19.15
C PHE A 137 -8.50 14.22 20.28
N GLN A 138 -8.12 15.51 20.23
CA GLN A 138 -7.34 16.15 21.31
C GLN A 138 -8.10 16.22 22.65
N ALA A 139 -9.43 16.21 22.63
CA ALA A 139 -10.26 16.14 23.83
C ALA A 139 -10.51 14.69 24.30
N VAL A 140 -10.43 13.71 23.41
CA VAL A 140 -10.54 12.28 23.73
C VAL A 140 -9.25 11.77 24.37
N GLN A 141 -9.29 11.61 25.69
CA GLN A 141 -8.37 10.70 26.38
C GLN A 141 -8.74 9.27 26.01
N ALA A 142 -7.74 8.44 25.68
CA ALA A 142 -7.97 7.01 25.58
C ALA A 142 -8.45 6.48 26.94
N ASP A 143 -9.45 5.59 26.95
CA ASP A 143 -9.85 4.92 28.19
C ASP A 143 -8.67 4.08 28.67
N SER A 144 -8.18 4.35 29.89
CA SER A 144 -7.06 3.63 30.50
C SER A 144 -7.38 2.16 30.83
N ASN A 145 -8.63 1.74 30.66
CA ASN A 145 -9.01 0.33 30.68
C ASN A 145 -8.75 -0.39 29.34
N TRP A 146 -8.51 0.35 28.25
CA TRP A 146 -8.34 -0.18 26.89
C TRP A 146 -7.00 0.16 26.25
N CYS A 147 -6.38 1.29 26.60
CA CYS A 147 -5.01 1.59 26.20
C CYS A 147 -4.02 1.18 27.31
N PRO A 148 -3.20 0.14 27.11
CA PRO A 148 -2.15 -0.22 28.07
C PRO A 148 -0.95 0.73 28.01
N PHE A 149 -0.86 1.59 26.98
CA PHE A 149 0.26 2.48 26.73
C PHE A 149 0.09 3.83 27.41
N GLU A 150 1.12 4.28 28.13
CA GLU A 150 1.18 5.63 28.67
C GLU A 150 1.47 6.67 27.58
N GLN A 151 1.23 7.95 27.86
CA GLN A 151 1.60 9.06 26.97
C GLN A 151 3.12 9.17 26.71
N ALA A 152 3.94 8.41 27.45
CA ALA A 152 5.38 8.28 27.23
C ALA A 152 5.74 7.47 25.98
N GLU A 153 4.82 6.67 25.45
CA GLU A 153 4.94 5.91 24.19
C GLU A 153 3.99 6.53 23.13
N PRO A 154 4.24 7.77 22.66
CA PRO A 154 3.27 8.56 21.89
C PRO A 154 2.78 7.88 20.60
N VAL A 155 3.60 7.05 19.94
CA VAL A 155 3.13 6.28 18.76
C VAL A 155 2.04 5.28 19.16
N LEU A 156 2.30 4.40 20.14
CA LEU A 156 1.32 3.39 20.56
C LEU A 156 0.07 4.03 21.19
N TYR A 157 0.25 5.09 21.98
CA TYR A 157 -0.85 5.89 22.54
C TYR A 157 -1.70 6.59 21.47
N PHE A 158 -1.12 6.98 20.32
CA PHE A 158 -1.88 7.50 19.19
C PHE A 158 -2.76 6.42 18.55
N TYR A 159 -2.25 5.19 18.34
CA TYR A 159 -3.07 4.10 17.79
C TYR A 159 -4.20 3.69 18.74
N CYS A 160 -4.00 3.70 20.06
CA CYS A 160 -5.10 3.57 21.03
C CYS A 160 -6.21 4.62 20.84
N ARG A 161 -5.84 5.86 20.52
CA ARG A 161 -6.82 6.93 20.28
C ARG A 161 -7.47 6.79 18.91
N LEU A 162 -6.77 6.29 17.90
CA LEU A 162 -7.38 5.94 16.62
C LEU A 162 -8.45 4.85 16.80
N ALA A 163 -8.18 3.84 17.61
CA ALA A 163 -9.14 2.78 17.94
C ALA A 163 -10.44 3.33 18.57
N SER A 164 -10.38 4.42 19.36
CA SER A 164 -11.58 5.05 19.92
C SER A 164 -12.35 5.93 18.92
N LEU A 165 -11.74 6.37 17.82
CA LEU A 165 -12.47 6.92 16.66
C LEU A 165 -13.09 5.81 15.80
N ALA A 166 -12.41 4.66 15.69
CA ALA A 166 -12.77 3.57 14.80
C ALA A 166 -13.99 2.75 15.25
N GLY A 167 -14.33 2.75 16.54
CA GLY A 167 -15.46 1.98 17.06
C GLY A 167 -15.42 1.78 18.58
N ASP A 168 -15.57 0.53 19.02
CA ASP A 168 -15.67 0.13 20.45
C ASP A 168 -14.33 0.24 21.22
N GLY A 169 -13.32 0.93 20.69
CA GLY A 169 -12.01 1.13 21.32
C GLY A 169 -11.04 -0.04 21.21
N ALA A 170 -11.38 -1.10 20.46
CA ALA A 170 -10.50 -2.22 20.18
C ALA A 170 -9.43 -1.84 19.13
N LEU A 171 -8.19 -2.27 19.35
CA LEU A 171 -7.02 -1.90 18.55
C LEU A 171 -6.92 -2.69 17.23
N VAL A 172 -7.96 -2.58 16.39
CA VAL A 172 -8.12 -3.35 15.16
C VAL A 172 -7.86 -2.45 13.95
N TRP A 173 -6.82 -2.73 13.17
CA TRP A 173 -6.42 -1.86 12.06
C TRP A 173 -7.43 -1.83 10.90
N THR A 174 -8.11 -2.94 10.62
CA THR A 174 -9.19 -2.95 9.62
C THR A 174 -10.31 -1.98 9.96
N ASP A 175 -10.65 -1.87 11.24
CA ASP A 175 -11.70 -0.97 11.72
C ASP A 175 -11.24 0.49 11.67
N ILE A 176 -9.94 0.76 11.90
CA ILE A 176 -9.36 2.10 11.72
C ILE A 176 -9.39 2.52 10.25
N VAL A 177 -9.02 1.63 9.32
CA VAL A 177 -9.08 1.93 7.88
C VAL A 177 -10.53 2.11 7.42
N ASP A 178 -11.45 1.25 7.86
CA ASP A 178 -12.85 1.36 7.49
C ASP A 178 -13.52 2.63 8.07
N ASN A 179 -13.43 2.83 9.39
CA ASN A 179 -14.19 3.86 10.10
C ASN A 179 -13.47 5.20 10.33
N VAL A 180 -12.18 5.30 10.00
CA VAL A 180 -11.45 6.58 9.98
C VAL A 180 -11.06 6.96 8.57
N VAL A 181 -10.35 6.09 7.82
CA VAL A 181 -9.84 6.43 6.48
C VAL A 181 -10.96 6.45 5.43
N PHE A 182 -11.81 5.42 5.39
CA PHE A 182 -12.90 5.28 4.41
C PHE A 182 -14.26 5.83 4.90
N GLN A 183 -14.35 6.39 6.11
CA GLN A 183 -15.58 6.99 6.62
C GLN A 183 -16.05 8.25 5.87
N PRO A 184 -15.17 9.18 5.40
CA PRO A 184 -15.60 10.34 4.63
C PRO A 184 -16.49 9.96 3.44
N PHE A 185 -17.51 10.77 3.17
CA PHE A 185 -18.58 10.47 2.21
C PHE A 185 -19.36 9.15 2.44
N GLY A 186 -19.05 8.37 3.48
CA GLY A 186 -19.61 7.03 3.72
C GLY A 186 -19.05 5.95 2.80
N MET A 187 -17.82 6.09 2.31
CA MET A 187 -17.21 5.15 1.37
C MET A 187 -17.07 3.74 1.96
N ASN A 188 -16.82 3.62 3.26
CA ASN A 188 -16.81 2.35 4.00
C ASN A 188 -18.07 1.52 3.74
N ARG A 189 -19.26 2.10 3.96
CA ARG A 189 -20.54 1.42 3.71
C ARG A 189 -20.73 1.04 2.25
N ALA A 190 -20.30 1.89 1.32
CA ALA A 190 -20.37 1.61 -0.11
C ALA A 190 -19.51 0.39 -0.50
N LEU A 191 -18.38 0.16 0.19
CA LEU A 191 -17.48 -0.97 -0.04
C LEU A 191 -17.80 -2.21 0.82
N ALA A 192 -18.52 -2.06 1.94
CA ALA A 192 -18.74 -3.12 2.94
C ALA A 192 -20.13 -3.78 2.92
N GLU A 193 -21.21 -3.09 2.51
CA GLU A 193 -22.58 -3.67 2.51
C GLU A 193 -22.74 -4.86 1.54
N SER A 194 -21.90 -4.91 0.52
CA SER A 194 -21.59 -6.11 -0.27
C SER A 194 -20.11 -5.99 -0.62
N PRO A 195 -19.22 -6.76 0.05
CA PRO A 195 -17.77 -6.56 0.01
C PRO A 195 -17.26 -6.42 -1.42
N THR A 196 -16.88 -5.19 -1.80
CA THR A 196 -16.36 -4.91 -3.14
C THR A 196 -15.02 -5.61 -3.28
N LEU A 197 -14.90 -6.52 -4.24
CA LEU A 197 -13.68 -7.26 -4.55
C LEU A 197 -12.79 -6.45 -5.49
N LEU A 198 -11.49 -6.76 -5.56
CA LEU A 198 -10.62 -6.13 -6.57
C LEU A 198 -11.04 -6.52 -8.00
N SER A 199 -11.66 -7.68 -8.18
CA SER A 199 -12.29 -8.19 -9.42
C SER A 199 -13.61 -7.50 -9.79
N ASP A 200 -14.24 -6.73 -8.89
CA ASP A 200 -15.52 -6.06 -9.17
C ASP A 200 -15.39 -4.87 -10.14
N SER A 201 -16.53 -4.43 -10.65
CA SER A 201 -16.63 -3.27 -11.54
C SER A 201 -16.14 -1.98 -10.88
N ARG A 202 -15.18 -1.33 -11.54
CA ARG A 202 -14.55 -0.07 -11.12
C ARG A 202 -15.22 1.15 -11.74
N GLN A 203 -14.78 2.32 -11.31
CA GLN A 203 -15.04 3.59 -12.00
C GLN A 203 -14.54 3.53 -13.46
N SER A 204 -15.26 4.15 -14.39
CA SER A 204 -15.05 3.93 -15.85
C SER A 204 -13.60 4.09 -16.29
N TRP A 205 -12.92 5.12 -15.77
CA TRP A 205 -11.52 5.45 -16.07
C TRP A 205 -10.52 4.32 -15.69
N ALA A 206 -10.89 3.42 -14.78
CA ALA A 206 -10.02 2.34 -14.26
C ALA A 206 -10.51 0.92 -14.66
N THR A 207 -11.58 0.82 -15.46
CA THR A 207 -12.15 -0.48 -15.87
C THR A 207 -11.22 -1.29 -16.75
N ASP A 208 -10.39 -0.62 -17.55
CA ASP A 208 -9.46 -1.20 -18.52
C ASP A 208 -8.01 -1.21 -18.01
N LYS A 209 -7.78 -1.14 -16.70
CA LYS A 209 -6.42 -1.00 -16.10
C LYS A 209 -6.08 -2.17 -15.20
N SER A 210 -4.79 -2.44 -14.99
CA SER A 210 -4.34 -3.39 -13.96
C SER A 210 -4.09 -2.66 -12.66
N LEU A 211 -4.61 -3.16 -11.53
CA LEU A 211 -4.38 -2.60 -10.19
C LEU A 211 -3.54 -3.57 -9.37
N LEU A 212 -2.45 -3.08 -8.79
CA LEU A 212 -1.54 -3.82 -7.92
C LEU A 212 -1.50 -3.14 -6.53
N ILE A 213 -1.87 -3.87 -5.49
CA ILE A 213 -1.80 -3.42 -4.10
C ILE A 213 -0.71 -4.23 -3.41
N ALA A 214 0.36 -3.56 -3.01
CA ALA A 214 1.48 -4.15 -2.31
C ALA A 214 1.25 -4.14 -0.79
N ALA A 215 1.43 -5.30 -0.16
CA ALA A 215 1.42 -5.51 1.28
C ALA A 215 2.62 -6.37 1.68
N THR A 216 2.76 -6.69 2.95
CA THR A 216 3.74 -7.67 3.44
C THR A 216 3.07 -8.72 4.32
N MET A 217 3.64 -9.93 4.36
CA MET A 217 3.30 -10.94 5.34
C MET A 217 4.43 -11.05 6.36
N LEU A 218 4.09 -11.10 7.64
CA LEU A 218 5.06 -11.28 8.72
C LEU A 218 5.62 -12.72 8.68
N THR A 219 6.94 -12.87 8.56
CA THR A 219 7.60 -14.19 8.39
C THR A 219 8.19 -14.74 9.67
N GLU A 220 8.49 -13.88 10.65
CA GLU A 220 9.29 -14.28 11.81
C GLU A 220 8.54 -14.02 13.12
N ARG A 221 8.10 -15.10 13.77
CA ARG A 221 7.44 -15.09 15.09
C ARG A 221 6.26 -14.12 15.17
N ALA A 222 5.44 -14.11 14.11
CA ALA A 222 4.23 -13.32 14.05
C ALA A 222 3.18 -13.91 15.01
N ILE A 223 2.69 -13.12 15.96
CA ILE A 223 1.68 -13.57 16.92
C ILE A 223 0.33 -13.67 16.23
N LEU A 224 -0.28 -14.85 16.30
CA LEU A 224 -1.55 -15.11 15.62
C LEU A 224 -2.73 -15.01 16.59
N ALA A 225 -2.61 -15.66 17.76
CA ALA A 225 -3.66 -15.72 18.77
C ALA A 225 -3.10 -16.06 20.17
N GLU A 226 -3.93 -15.87 21.18
CA GLU A 226 -3.73 -16.24 22.58
C GLU A 226 -4.77 -17.29 23.00
N THR A 227 -4.45 -18.12 23.99
CA THR A 227 -5.45 -18.90 24.73
C THR A 227 -5.11 -19.02 26.22
N ASP A 228 -6.15 -19.18 27.07
CA ASP A 228 -6.00 -19.39 28.51
C ASP A 228 -5.86 -20.88 28.83
N VAL A 229 -4.73 -21.33 29.38
CA VAL A 229 -4.54 -22.70 29.87
C VAL A 229 -4.06 -22.70 31.31
N LEU A 230 -4.90 -23.27 32.20
CA LEU A 230 -4.59 -23.45 33.63
C LEU A 230 -4.22 -22.17 34.42
N LEU A 231 -4.68 -21.00 33.95
CA LEU A 231 -4.40 -19.64 34.43
C LEU A 231 -3.15 -18.97 33.81
N ASP A 232 -2.39 -19.68 32.98
CA ASP A 232 -1.31 -19.14 32.19
C ASP A 232 -1.82 -18.78 30.77
N LYS A 233 -1.21 -17.77 30.15
CA LYS A 233 -1.47 -17.35 28.76
C LYS A 233 -0.55 -18.13 27.83
N LEU A 234 -1.09 -18.72 26.77
CA LEU A 234 -0.31 -19.36 25.71
C LEU A 234 -0.38 -18.53 24.43
N TYR A 235 0.77 -18.29 23.82
CA TYR A 235 0.89 -17.55 22.56
C TYR A 235 1.16 -18.50 21.39
N TYR A 236 0.45 -18.29 20.29
CA TYR A 236 0.69 -19.01 19.04
C TYR A 236 1.43 -18.13 18.03
N ASP A 237 2.66 -18.51 17.67
CA ASP A 237 3.48 -17.83 16.65
C ASP A 237 3.56 -18.59 15.33
N ALA A 238 3.71 -17.86 14.23
CA ALA A 238 4.05 -18.40 12.92
C ALA A 238 5.50 -18.06 12.55
N VAL A 239 6.19 -19.06 11.98
CA VAL A 239 7.46 -18.90 11.28
C VAL A 239 7.31 -19.40 9.86
N VAL A 240 7.49 -18.51 8.89
CA VAL A 240 7.40 -18.76 7.45
C VAL A 240 8.79 -19.11 6.93
N ARG A 241 8.89 -20.18 6.14
CA ARG A 241 10.14 -20.62 5.48
C ARG A 241 9.85 -20.93 4.03
N GLY A 242 10.68 -20.41 3.12
CA GLY A 242 10.53 -20.65 1.68
C GLY A 242 11.78 -21.21 1.04
N ASP A 243 11.63 -21.72 -0.18
CA ASP A 243 12.75 -22.07 -1.06
C ASP A 243 13.48 -20.84 -1.65
N GLY A 244 12.98 -19.63 -1.35
CA GLY A 244 13.49 -18.34 -1.80
C GLY A 244 14.64 -17.76 -0.97
N PRO A 245 15.04 -16.50 -1.23
CA PRO A 245 16.05 -15.79 -0.45
C PRO A 245 15.58 -15.55 0.99
N GLU A 246 16.52 -15.37 1.91
CA GLU A 246 16.28 -15.18 3.34
C GLU A 246 15.30 -14.02 3.61
N GLN A 247 14.05 -14.35 3.95
CA GLN A 247 12.99 -13.39 4.26
C GLN A 247 13.08 -12.98 5.73
N VAL A 248 13.91 -11.99 6.04
CA VAL A 248 14.06 -11.45 7.39
C VAL A 248 12.79 -10.69 7.77
N SER A 249 12.12 -11.11 8.86
CA SER A 249 10.90 -10.56 9.48
C SER A 249 9.63 -10.39 8.62
N VAL A 250 9.74 -10.09 7.33
CA VAL A 250 8.64 -9.88 6.37
C VAL A 250 8.94 -10.45 4.97
N THR A 251 7.89 -10.72 4.20
CA THR A 251 7.96 -11.04 2.76
C THR A 251 6.90 -10.28 1.95
N PRO A 252 7.14 -9.91 0.68
CA PRO A 252 6.15 -9.21 -0.14
C PRO A 252 4.88 -10.04 -0.40
N VAL A 253 3.74 -9.36 -0.34
CA VAL A 253 2.43 -9.85 -0.79
C VAL A 253 1.89 -8.88 -1.84
N ILE A 254 1.37 -9.40 -2.96
CA ILE A 254 0.74 -8.60 -4.01
C ILE A 254 -0.70 -9.06 -4.19
N PHE A 255 -1.65 -8.17 -3.93
CA PHE A 255 -3.02 -8.30 -4.42
C PHE A 255 -3.11 -7.63 -5.79
N ALA A 256 -3.81 -8.26 -6.72
CA ALA A 256 -3.76 -7.86 -8.11
C ALA A 256 -5.06 -8.21 -8.81
N SER A 257 -5.64 -7.22 -9.49
CA SER A 257 -6.77 -7.41 -10.40
C SER A 257 -6.40 -6.78 -11.73
N VAL A 258 -6.24 -7.62 -12.75
CA VAL A 258 -5.51 -7.31 -13.98
C VAL A 258 -6.44 -7.25 -15.19
N GLN A 259 -6.00 -6.55 -16.24
CA GLN A 259 -6.71 -6.49 -17.52
C GLN A 259 -6.89 -7.88 -18.15
N ASP A 260 -7.95 -8.02 -18.95
CA ASP A 260 -8.16 -9.17 -19.84
C ASP A 260 -6.90 -9.48 -20.67
N GLY A 261 -6.41 -10.71 -20.57
CA GLY A 261 -5.25 -11.19 -21.32
C GLY A 261 -3.90 -11.01 -20.63
N LYS A 262 -3.81 -10.25 -19.53
CA LYS A 262 -2.64 -10.21 -18.66
C LYS A 262 -2.72 -11.35 -17.62
N ALA A 263 -1.57 -11.77 -17.10
CA ALA A 263 -1.46 -12.64 -15.94
C ALA A 263 -1.20 -11.81 -14.66
N PRO A 264 -1.86 -12.11 -13.52
CA PRO A 264 -1.48 -11.50 -12.25
C PRO A 264 -0.06 -11.94 -11.85
N PRO A 265 0.68 -11.08 -11.12
CA PRO A 265 1.94 -11.51 -10.53
C PRO A 265 1.66 -12.57 -9.44
N PRO A 266 2.63 -13.43 -9.08
CA PRO A 266 2.47 -14.33 -7.95
C PRO A 266 2.20 -13.53 -6.68
N VAL A 267 1.17 -13.92 -5.91
CA VAL A 267 0.80 -13.24 -4.65
C VAL A 267 1.99 -13.17 -3.70
N LEU A 268 2.72 -14.26 -3.58
CA LEU A 268 3.93 -14.40 -2.77
C LEU A 268 5.14 -14.32 -3.70
N SER A 269 5.80 -13.18 -3.73
CA SER A 269 6.86 -12.89 -4.72
C SER A 269 8.08 -13.81 -4.59
N ALA A 270 8.42 -14.25 -3.38
CA ALA A 270 9.52 -15.19 -3.15
C ALA A 270 9.14 -16.69 -3.35
N GLY A 271 7.92 -16.98 -3.84
CA GLY A 271 7.44 -18.33 -4.12
C GLY A 271 6.50 -18.90 -3.05
N GLY A 272 6.33 -20.23 -3.04
CA GLY A 272 5.60 -20.93 -1.98
C GLY A 272 6.38 -20.98 -0.67
N PHE A 273 5.66 -21.16 0.43
CA PHE A 273 6.22 -21.19 1.79
C PHE A 273 5.66 -22.34 2.61
N ASP A 274 6.48 -22.95 3.45
CA ASP A 274 6.04 -23.73 4.60
C ASP A 274 5.91 -22.81 5.83
N VAL A 275 4.74 -22.77 6.44
CA VAL A 275 4.49 -22.06 7.71
C VAL A 275 4.44 -23.06 8.84
N THR A 276 5.32 -22.87 9.83
CA THR A 276 5.28 -23.62 11.10
C THR A 276 4.58 -22.78 12.15
N TYR A 277 3.50 -23.32 12.69
CA TYR A 277 2.72 -22.78 13.80
C TYR A 277 3.19 -23.43 15.08
N LYS A 278 3.47 -22.66 16.14
CA LYS A 278 3.94 -23.22 17.41
C LYS A 278 3.22 -22.63 18.60
N ASP A 279 3.14 -23.43 19.65
CA ASP A 279 2.85 -23.02 21.01
C ASP A 279 4.15 -22.61 21.69
N ALA A 280 4.21 -21.38 22.21
CA ALA A 280 5.42 -20.81 22.80
C ALA A 280 5.92 -21.58 24.04
N ASP A 281 5.02 -22.19 24.81
CA ASP A 281 5.31 -22.75 26.14
C ASP A 281 5.14 -24.28 26.20
N LEU A 282 4.13 -24.83 25.53
CA LEU A 282 3.90 -26.29 25.47
C LEU A 282 4.76 -26.95 24.38
N GLY A 283 5.22 -26.19 23.38
CA GLY A 283 6.02 -26.69 22.27
C GLY A 283 5.25 -27.61 21.30
N ASP A 284 3.91 -27.61 21.35
CA ASP A 284 3.11 -28.20 20.27
C ASP A 284 3.37 -27.43 18.97
N SER A 285 3.31 -28.12 17.83
CA SER A 285 3.53 -27.48 16.54
C SER A 285 2.79 -28.17 15.41
N ALA A 286 2.26 -27.35 14.50
CA ALA A 286 1.64 -27.78 13.27
C ALA A 286 2.31 -27.07 12.09
N ALA A 287 2.12 -27.58 10.87
CA ALA A 287 2.65 -26.96 9.66
C ALA A 287 1.60 -26.94 8.55
N ALA A 288 1.63 -25.90 7.73
CA ALA A 288 0.83 -25.76 6.51
C ALA A 288 1.71 -25.18 5.39
N GLY A 289 1.45 -25.59 4.15
CA GLY A 289 2.15 -25.06 2.97
C GLY A 289 1.27 -24.04 2.23
N PHE A 290 1.79 -22.85 1.97
CA PHE A 290 1.23 -21.85 1.07
C PHE A 290 1.84 -22.04 -0.33
N SER A 291 1.01 -22.14 -1.36
CA SER A 291 1.44 -22.19 -2.75
C SER A 291 0.73 -21.11 -3.57
N ASN A 292 1.46 -20.35 -4.39
CA ASN A 292 0.87 -19.32 -5.25
C ASN A 292 -0.28 -19.84 -6.14
N ASP A 293 -0.17 -21.07 -6.66
CA ASP A 293 -1.22 -21.74 -7.45
C ASP A 293 -2.56 -21.94 -6.70
N ALA A 294 -2.57 -21.73 -5.38
CA ALA A 294 -3.73 -21.88 -4.50
C ALA A 294 -4.21 -20.55 -3.88
N LEU A 295 -3.73 -19.41 -4.37
CA LEU A 295 -4.14 -18.06 -3.93
C LEU A 295 -4.74 -17.29 -5.11
N ALA A 296 -5.90 -16.66 -4.90
CA ALA A 296 -6.48 -15.72 -5.86
C ALA A 296 -6.24 -14.28 -5.37
N SER A 297 -5.73 -13.43 -6.26
CA SER A 297 -5.28 -12.07 -5.93
C SER A 297 -6.32 -10.98 -6.18
N ASP A 298 -7.37 -11.33 -6.93
CA ASP A 298 -8.41 -10.46 -7.50
C ASP A 298 -9.73 -10.58 -6.73
N ASP A 299 -10.10 -11.77 -6.28
CA ASP A 299 -11.27 -12.02 -5.43
C ASP A 299 -11.08 -11.61 -3.94
N VAL A 300 -10.17 -10.66 -3.67
CA VAL A 300 -9.89 -10.12 -2.33
C VAL A 300 -10.69 -8.83 -2.12
N PRO A 301 -11.37 -8.63 -0.97
CA PRO A 301 -12.06 -7.38 -0.68
C PRO A 301 -11.13 -6.16 -0.71
N VAL A 302 -11.54 -5.09 -1.39
CA VAL A 302 -10.76 -3.84 -1.57
C VAL A 302 -10.31 -3.29 -0.22
N LEU A 303 -11.20 -3.23 0.78
CA LEU A 303 -10.88 -2.75 2.13
C LEU A 303 -9.85 -3.64 2.85
N LEU A 304 -9.91 -4.96 2.66
CA LEU A 304 -8.96 -5.90 3.27
C LEU A 304 -7.55 -5.73 2.68
N ALA A 305 -7.46 -5.70 1.34
CA ALA A 305 -6.20 -5.49 0.62
C ALA A 305 -5.59 -4.12 0.97
N THR A 306 -6.42 -3.08 1.01
CA THR A 306 -6.02 -1.71 1.37
C THR A 306 -5.57 -1.59 2.82
N ALA A 307 -6.27 -2.24 3.77
CA ALA A 307 -5.87 -2.23 5.16
C ALA A 307 -4.56 -2.99 5.41
N ALA A 308 -4.40 -4.18 4.79
CA ALA A 308 -3.16 -4.95 4.87
C ALA A 308 -1.97 -4.12 4.37
N SER A 309 -2.14 -3.51 3.19
CA SER A 309 -1.17 -2.62 2.55
C SER A 309 -0.73 -1.43 3.41
N SER A 310 -1.53 -0.97 4.39
CA SER A 310 -1.23 0.20 5.23
C SER A 310 -0.98 -0.09 6.71
N ALA A 311 -0.87 -1.37 7.09
CA ALA A 311 -0.75 -1.81 8.47
C ALA A 311 0.67 -1.63 9.04
N ALA A 312 1.14 -0.37 9.16
CA ALA A 312 2.54 -0.06 9.47
C ALA A 312 2.96 -0.63 10.84
N VAL A 313 2.32 -0.16 11.92
CA VAL A 313 2.60 -0.68 13.27
C VAL A 313 2.23 -2.17 13.44
N GLY A 314 1.53 -2.76 12.47
CA GLY A 314 1.34 -4.21 12.40
C GLY A 314 2.65 -5.02 12.38
N ALA A 315 3.78 -4.46 11.94
CA ALA A 315 5.06 -5.15 12.07
C ALA A 315 5.47 -5.45 13.54
N LEU A 316 4.95 -4.69 14.51
CA LEU A 316 5.16 -4.95 15.94
C LEU A 316 4.35 -6.15 16.48
N ALA A 317 3.48 -6.76 15.65
CA ALA A 317 2.89 -8.08 15.91
C ALA A 317 3.92 -9.23 15.78
N SER A 318 5.16 -8.95 15.37
CA SER A 318 6.27 -9.90 15.43
C SER A 318 7.05 -9.75 16.75
N TYR A 319 7.20 -10.87 17.46
CA TYR A 319 8.08 -10.96 18.62
C TYR A 319 9.53 -10.58 18.28
N SER A 320 10.04 -11.05 17.12
CA SER A 320 11.42 -10.78 16.70
C SER A 320 11.64 -9.29 16.42
N VAL A 321 10.69 -8.63 15.75
CA VAL A 321 10.77 -7.18 15.50
C VAL A 321 10.81 -6.39 16.81
N LEU A 322 10.00 -6.71 17.81
CA LEU A 322 10.07 -6.02 19.10
C LEU A 322 11.41 -6.25 19.81
N LEU A 323 11.93 -7.48 19.79
CA LEU A 323 13.23 -7.81 20.40
C LEU A 323 14.39 -7.03 19.73
N ASP A 324 14.40 -6.95 18.41
CA ASP A 324 15.41 -6.21 17.64
C ASP A 324 15.37 -4.69 17.91
N ASN A 325 14.22 -4.19 18.39
CA ASN A 325 14.03 -2.80 18.83
C ASN A 325 14.27 -2.58 20.34
N GLY A 326 14.78 -3.59 21.06
CA GLY A 326 15.19 -3.45 22.46
C GLY A 326 14.06 -3.53 23.49
N TYR A 327 12.88 -3.99 23.09
CA TYR A 327 11.84 -4.37 24.03
C TYR A 327 12.20 -5.77 24.59
N ASP A 328 12.86 -5.86 25.74
CA ASP A 328 13.33 -7.15 26.28
C ASP A 328 12.32 -7.83 27.24
N GLU A 329 11.52 -7.06 27.99
CA GLU A 329 10.84 -7.57 29.20
C GLU A 329 9.38 -8.04 29.02
N LEU A 330 8.69 -7.67 27.93
CA LEU A 330 7.23 -7.87 27.74
C LEU A 330 6.84 -8.29 26.31
N THR A 331 7.74 -8.94 25.57
CA THR A 331 7.63 -9.06 24.11
C THR A 331 6.48 -9.92 23.59
N TRP A 332 6.05 -10.94 24.32
CA TRP A 332 4.92 -11.78 23.92
C TRP A 332 3.58 -11.09 24.13
N GLU A 333 3.40 -10.55 25.35
CA GLU A 333 2.26 -9.75 25.74
C GLU A 333 2.11 -8.54 24.81
N LEU A 334 3.20 -7.81 24.58
CA LEU A 334 3.21 -6.63 23.72
C LEU A 334 2.91 -6.96 22.25
N ALA A 335 3.55 -7.97 21.67
CA ALA A 335 3.26 -8.37 20.30
C ALA A 335 1.83 -8.89 20.13
N TYR A 336 1.23 -9.47 21.17
CA TYR A 336 -0.18 -9.87 21.17
C TYR A 336 -1.14 -8.68 21.27
N GLU A 337 -0.93 -7.74 22.20
CA GLU A 337 -1.76 -6.53 22.31
C GLU A 337 -1.68 -5.66 21.04
N LEU A 338 -0.57 -5.73 20.30
CA LEU A 338 -0.38 -5.09 18.99
C LEU A 338 -0.77 -5.99 17.80
N ALA A 339 -1.20 -7.24 18.02
CA ALA A 339 -1.36 -8.23 16.95
C ALA A 339 -2.40 -7.80 15.92
N ASP A 340 -3.52 -7.22 16.36
CA ASP A 340 -4.62 -6.77 15.51
C ASP A 340 -4.35 -5.41 14.82
N LEU A 341 -3.17 -4.82 15.03
CA LEU A 341 -2.63 -3.80 14.12
C LEU A 341 -2.05 -4.40 12.83
N ALA A 342 -1.73 -5.70 12.81
CA ALA A 342 -1.49 -6.47 11.59
C ALA A 342 -2.77 -7.20 11.17
N VAL A 343 -3.11 -7.09 9.89
CA VAL A 343 -4.38 -7.59 9.36
C VAL A 343 -4.38 -9.13 9.36
N PRO A 344 -5.25 -9.79 10.15
CA PRO A 344 -5.37 -11.23 10.12
C PRO A 344 -6.02 -11.69 8.81
N VAL A 345 -5.46 -12.74 8.19
CA VAL A 345 -5.97 -13.32 6.94
C VAL A 345 -5.94 -14.84 6.96
N ARG A 346 -6.75 -15.45 6.10
CA ARG A 346 -6.61 -16.85 5.68
C ARG A 346 -6.03 -16.89 4.27
N MET A 347 -4.89 -17.54 4.12
CA MET A 347 -4.18 -17.67 2.85
C MET A 347 -4.79 -18.80 2.01
N THR A 348 -6.03 -18.57 1.59
CA THR A 348 -6.86 -19.47 0.76
C THR A 348 -7.08 -18.87 -0.64
N ALA A 349 -7.85 -19.55 -1.50
CA ALA A 349 -8.43 -18.96 -2.70
C ALA A 349 -9.95 -18.84 -2.53
N PRO A 350 -10.51 -17.61 -2.41
CA PRO A 350 -9.80 -16.32 -2.27
C PRO A 350 -9.11 -16.15 -0.92
N ILE A 351 -8.26 -15.11 -0.81
CA ILE A 351 -7.71 -14.68 0.48
C ILE A 351 -8.83 -13.97 1.26
N GLU A 352 -9.15 -14.51 2.43
CA GLU A 352 -10.26 -14.03 3.27
C GLU A 352 -9.75 -13.29 4.50
N ALA A 353 -10.57 -12.38 5.03
CA ALA A 353 -10.34 -11.76 6.33
C ALA A 353 -10.32 -12.84 7.43
N GLY A 354 -9.26 -12.86 8.23
CA GLY A 354 -9.09 -13.78 9.33
C GLY A 354 -9.88 -13.32 10.56
N THR A 355 -10.59 -14.24 11.22
CA THR A 355 -10.97 -14.06 12.62
C THR A 355 -9.89 -14.73 13.48
N PRO A 356 -9.35 -14.08 14.53
CA PRO A 356 -8.47 -14.75 15.47
C PRO A 356 -9.13 -16.03 16.00
N LEU A 357 -8.45 -17.19 15.86
CA LEU A 357 -9.00 -18.50 16.21
C LEU A 357 -8.49 -18.96 17.59
N PRO A 358 -9.32 -18.99 18.64
CA PRO A 358 -8.91 -19.35 20.01
C PRO A 358 -8.92 -20.87 20.25
N GLY A 359 -8.39 -21.66 19.31
CA GLY A 359 -8.51 -23.12 19.28
C GLY A 359 -7.20 -23.85 19.55
N SER A 360 -6.32 -23.94 18.54
CA SER A 360 -5.00 -24.58 18.64
C SER A 360 -4.09 -24.22 17.44
N VAL A 361 -2.79 -24.52 17.53
CA VAL A 361 -1.85 -24.44 16.39
C VAL A 361 -2.31 -25.28 15.19
N HIS A 362 -2.98 -26.40 15.43
CA HIS A 362 -3.52 -27.27 14.39
C HIS A 362 -4.69 -26.62 13.63
N GLU A 363 -5.53 -25.84 14.33
CA GLU A 363 -6.61 -25.07 13.69
C GLU A 363 -6.04 -23.93 12.86
N LEU A 364 -5.08 -23.17 13.40
CA LEU A 364 -4.39 -22.09 12.67
C LEU A 364 -3.71 -22.61 11.38
N ALA A 365 -3.04 -23.76 11.46
CA ALA A 365 -2.46 -24.43 10.29
C ALA A 365 -3.52 -24.87 9.28
N SER A 366 -4.61 -25.50 9.74
CA SER A 366 -5.70 -25.94 8.85
C SER A 366 -6.46 -24.79 8.17
N ALA A 367 -6.45 -23.60 8.78
CA ALA A 367 -7.05 -22.38 8.26
C ALA A 367 -6.09 -21.54 7.40
N TYR A 368 -4.84 -21.99 7.22
CA TYR A 368 -3.77 -21.24 6.52
C TYR A 368 -3.63 -19.80 7.04
N PHE A 369 -3.70 -19.65 8.36
CA PHE A 369 -3.78 -18.33 9.00
C PHE A 369 -2.45 -17.59 8.94
N ALA A 370 -2.48 -16.29 8.66
CA ALA A 370 -1.32 -15.41 8.62
C ALA A 370 -1.70 -13.99 9.08
N ARG A 371 -0.70 -13.13 9.29
CA ARG A 371 -0.89 -11.69 9.50
C ARG A 371 -0.12 -10.87 8.47
N LEU A 372 -0.78 -9.82 7.99
CA LEU A 372 -0.24 -8.90 6.98
C LEU A 372 0.05 -7.52 7.58
N ALA A 373 1.12 -6.90 7.11
CA ALA A 373 1.57 -5.56 7.48
C ALA A 373 1.81 -4.69 6.24
N ASP A 374 2.15 -3.42 6.46
CA ASP A 374 2.30 -2.40 5.41
C ASP A 374 3.24 -2.83 4.27
N GLY A 375 2.87 -2.52 3.02
CA GLY A 375 3.69 -2.80 1.83
C GLY A 375 5.01 -2.04 1.79
N GLY A 376 5.07 -0.87 2.42
CA GLY A 376 6.21 0.02 2.46
C GLY A 376 7.45 -0.53 3.17
N TYR A 377 7.32 -1.61 3.95
CA TYR A 377 8.48 -2.33 4.47
C TYR A 377 9.30 -3.01 3.35
N GLN A 378 8.66 -3.45 2.26
CA GLN A 378 9.35 -4.10 1.15
C GLN A 378 9.62 -3.13 0.00
N ASP A 379 8.66 -2.26 -0.32
CA ASP A 379 8.87 -1.20 -1.31
C ASP A 379 7.83 -0.08 -1.09
N ASN A 380 8.25 1.01 -0.44
CA ASN A 380 7.38 2.16 -0.21
C ASN A 380 7.09 2.95 -1.50
N SER A 381 7.79 2.71 -2.62
CA SER A 381 7.48 3.33 -3.92
C SER A 381 6.43 2.57 -4.74
N ALA A 382 6.22 1.27 -4.48
CA ALA A 382 5.41 0.33 -5.24
C ALA A 382 5.88 0.03 -6.69
N VAL A 383 7.12 0.40 -7.05
CA VAL A 383 7.73 0.20 -8.37
C VAL A 383 8.18 -1.26 -8.56
N ALA A 384 8.65 -1.96 -7.53
CA ALA A 384 9.15 -3.33 -7.59
C ALA A 384 8.06 -4.32 -8.03
N GLN A 385 6.86 -4.20 -7.48
CA GLN A 385 5.70 -5.02 -7.83
C GLN A 385 5.24 -4.76 -9.27
N LEU A 386 5.30 -3.50 -9.69
CA LEU A 386 4.98 -3.08 -11.05
C LEU A 386 5.97 -3.70 -12.05
N VAL A 387 7.28 -3.56 -11.84
CA VAL A 387 8.30 -4.18 -12.71
C VAL A 387 8.17 -5.71 -12.72
N SER A 388 7.86 -6.34 -11.58
CA SER A 388 7.61 -7.79 -11.51
C SER A 388 6.40 -8.22 -12.37
N PHE A 389 5.30 -7.47 -12.32
CA PHE A 389 4.13 -7.66 -13.19
C PHE A 389 4.48 -7.51 -14.68
N LEU A 390 5.24 -6.48 -15.07
CA LEU A 390 5.69 -6.32 -16.47
C LEU A 390 6.58 -7.48 -16.92
N GLN A 391 7.47 -7.98 -16.06
CA GLN A 391 8.31 -9.14 -16.36
C GLN A 391 7.51 -10.44 -16.47
N ALA A 392 6.44 -10.60 -15.69
CA ALA A 392 5.53 -11.74 -15.78
C ALA A 392 4.73 -11.75 -17.10
N ASN A 393 4.41 -10.58 -17.63
CA ASN A 393 3.62 -10.41 -18.86
C ASN A 393 4.47 -10.27 -20.14
N GLY A 394 5.79 -10.14 -20.02
CA GLY A 394 6.70 -9.98 -21.17
C GLY A 394 6.84 -8.54 -21.67
N GLU A 395 6.46 -7.57 -20.83
CA GLU A 395 6.29 -6.15 -21.17
C GLU A 395 7.39 -5.27 -20.56
N ALA A 396 8.35 -5.88 -19.87
CA ALA A 396 9.49 -5.18 -19.25
C ALA A 396 10.60 -4.81 -20.27
N THR A 397 10.25 -4.34 -21.46
CA THR A 397 11.19 -3.80 -22.45
C THR A 397 10.70 -2.44 -22.89
N ASP A 398 11.55 -1.42 -22.74
CA ASP A 398 11.25 -0.02 -23.05
C ASP A 398 10.01 0.52 -22.32
N PHE A 399 9.80 0.06 -21.07
CA PHE A 399 8.69 0.47 -20.21
C PHE A 399 8.81 1.93 -19.75
N GLU A 400 7.68 2.60 -19.49
CA GLU A 400 7.63 3.92 -18.84
C GLU A 400 6.87 3.84 -17.50
N ILE A 401 7.54 4.24 -16.40
CA ILE A 401 6.94 4.24 -15.05
C ILE A 401 6.93 5.66 -14.48
N VAL A 402 5.77 6.14 -14.05
CA VAL A 402 5.58 7.39 -13.32
C VAL A 402 5.40 7.09 -11.83
N ALA A 403 6.43 7.34 -11.03
CA ALA A 403 6.44 7.17 -9.58
C ALA A 403 6.22 8.51 -8.86
N PHE A 404 5.22 8.55 -7.98
CA PHE A 404 4.96 9.67 -7.08
C PHE A 404 5.53 9.39 -5.69
N ASP A 405 6.55 10.16 -5.30
CA ASP A 405 7.35 9.99 -4.10
C ASP A 405 7.07 11.13 -3.11
N ASN A 406 6.59 10.84 -1.89
CA ASN A 406 6.09 11.87 -0.96
C ASN A 406 6.71 11.69 0.43
N ILE A 407 7.70 12.52 0.75
CA ILE A 407 8.66 12.30 1.85
C ILE A 407 8.76 13.49 2.79
N GLN A 408 9.18 13.24 4.04
CA GLN A 408 9.57 14.31 4.97
C GLN A 408 11.00 14.81 4.75
N ALA A 409 11.92 13.94 4.35
CA ALA A 409 13.33 14.27 4.24
C ALA A 409 13.97 13.58 3.02
N LEU A 410 14.86 14.32 2.36
CA LEU A 410 15.68 13.81 1.26
C LEU A 410 16.68 12.76 1.76
N TYR A 411 16.96 11.78 0.92
CA TYR A 411 18.06 10.85 1.12
C TYR A 411 19.39 11.62 1.14
N THR A 412 20.14 11.47 2.22
CA THR A 412 21.50 12.00 2.33
C THR A 412 22.49 10.84 2.23
N PRO A 413 23.23 10.69 1.11
CA PRO A 413 24.19 9.60 0.96
C PRO A 413 25.30 9.64 2.02
N SER A 414 25.80 8.45 2.37
CA SER A 414 26.86 8.27 3.37
C SER A 414 28.11 9.11 3.04
N PRO A 415 28.87 9.62 4.02
CA PRO A 415 29.84 10.69 3.81
C PRO A 415 30.97 10.36 2.83
N GLY A 416 30.77 10.79 1.59
CA GLY A 416 31.75 10.98 0.53
C GLY A 416 31.58 12.37 -0.11
N PRO A 417 32.40 12.77 -1.09
CA PRO A 417 32.11 13.96 -1.88
C PRO A 417 30.75 13.74 -2.58
N PRO A 418 29.77 14.65 -2.44
CA PRO A 418 28.47 14.48 -3.05
C PRO A 418 28.63 14.31 -4.56
N ALA A 419 28.15 13.18 -5.08
CA ALA A 419 27.96 13.01 -6.49
C ALA A 419 26.95 14.07 -6.95
N ALA A 420 27.21 14.75 -8.07
CA ALA A 420 26.52 15.99 -8.46
C ALA A 420 25.12 15.77 -9.06
N GLY A 421 24.33 14.85 -8.50
CA GLY A 421 22.99 14.50 -8.95
C GLY A 421 21.87 15.26 -8.25
N ALA A 422 20.65 14.92 -8.64
CA ALA A 422 19.44 15.34 -7.98
C ALA A 422 19.40 14.84 -6.53
N GLU A 423 18.80 15.65 -5.68
CA GLU A 423 18.30 15.19 -4.39
C GLU A 423 17.11 14.25 -4.64
N MET A 424 17.04 13.12 -3.94
CA MET A 424 16.02 12.08 -4.12
C MET A 424 15.44 11.63 -2.79
N GLY A 425 14.25 11.03 -2.78
CA GLY A 425 13.70 10.37 -1.59
C GLY A 425 14.43 9.08 -1.21
N LEU A 426 14.31 8.68 0.05
CA LEU A 426 14.85 7.40 0.53
C LEU A 426 14.22 6.22 -0.22
N ASP A 427 12.90 6.27 -0.44
CA ASP A 427 12.13 5.23 -1.15
C ASP A 427 12.67 5.01 -2.57
N ILE A 428 12.99 6.10 -3.28
CA ILE A 428 13.58 6.06 -4.63
C ILE A 428 15.05 5.65 -4.59
N ALA A 429 15.81 6.06 -3.56
CA ALA A 429 17.19 5.64 -3.36
C ALA A 429 17.32 4.12 -3.14
N LEU A 430 16.39 3.53 -2.37
CA LEU A 430 16.31 2.09 -2.10
C LEU A 430 16.13 1.25 -3.38
N LEU A 431 15.38 1.76 -4.38
CA LEU A 431 15.25 1.11 -5.71
C LEU A 431 16.59 0.94 -6.43
N PHE A 432 17.58 1.81 -6.17
CA PHE A 432 18.94 1.72 -6.72
C PHE A 432 19.93 0.97 -5.81
N GLY A 433 19.49 0.49 -4.65
CA GLY A 433 20.34 -0.14 -3.64
C GLY A 433 21.15 0.84 -2.78
N GLU A 434 20.81 2.13 -2.83
CA GLU A 434 21.30 3.14 -1.88
C GLU A 434 20.48 3.06 -0.57
N GLY A 435 20.79 3.89 0.42
CA GLY A 435 20.24 3.78 1.77
C GLY A 435 21.01 2.78 2.64
N GLY A 436 21.28 1.58 2.11
CA GLY A 436 22.11 0.56 2.77
C GLY A 436 21.47 -0.07 4.01
N GLU A 437 20.16 0.09 4.19
CA GLU A 437 19.42 -0.46 5.31
C GLU A 437 18.87 -1.86 4.94
N ASN A 438 19.30 -2.91 5.65
CA ASN A 438 18.63 -4.22 5.67
C ASN A 438 17.40 -4.19 6.60
N GLN A 439 16.79 -3.01 6.73
CA GLN A 439 15.68 -2.70 7.63
C GLN A 439 14.95 -1.47 7.10
N VAL A 440 13.67 -1.31 7.41
CA VAL A 440 12.92 -0.07 7.20
C VAL A 440 12.40 0.39 8.54
N CYS A 441 12.56 1.68 8.83
CA CYS A 441 12.18 2.25 10.12
C CYS A 441 11.04 3.24 10.00
N ALA A 442 10.08 3.15 10.93
CA ALA A 442 8.98 4.09 11.10
C ALA A 442 9.14 4.83 12.43
N GLY A 443 8.59 6.04 12.52
CA GLY A 443 8.72 6.92 13.70
C GLY A 443 10.07 7.67 13.76
N THR A 444 10.22 8.49 14.80
CA THR A 444 11.43 9.30 15.02
C THR A 444 11.85 9.29 16.49
N GLY A 445 13.12 9.61 16.78
CA GLY A 445 13.60 9.71 18.15
C GLY A 445 13.55 8.38 18.91
N VAL A 446 12.86 8.36 20.06
CA VAL A 446 12.67 7.17 20.89
C VAL A 446 11.57 6.25 20.36
N ASP A 447 10.64 6.79 19.58
CA ASP A 447 9.52 6.07 18.96
C ASP A 447 9.90 5.43 17.62
N ARG A 448 11.18 5.50 17.22
CA ARG A 448 11.66 4.87 16.00
C ARG A 448 11.78 3.37 16.23
N PHE A 449 10.95 2.59 15.53
CA PHE A 449 11.15 1.15 15.39
C PHE A 449 11.61 0.81 13.98
N CYS A 450 12.43 -0.23 13.85
CA CYS A 450 12.99 -0.74 12.61
C CYS A 450 12.58 -2.18 12.40
N VAL A 451 12.04 -2.49 11.23
CA VAL A 451 11.70 -3.84 10.80
C VAL A 451 12.83 -4.33 9.92
N PRO A 452 13.51 -5.45 10.21
CA PRO A 452 14.45 -6.06 9.27
C PRO A 452 13.76 -6.42 7.95
N VAL A 453 14.40 -6.16 6.81
CA VAL A 453 13.83 -6.41 5.47
C VAL A 453 14.91 -6.90 4.50
N PRO A 454 14.55 -7.73 3.51
CA PRO A 454 15.45 -8.05 2.40
C PRO A 454 15.73 -6.83 1.51
N ALA A 455 16.76 -6.92 0.67
CA ALA A 455 17.17 -5.80 -0.19
C ALA A 455 16.07 -5.38 -1.19
N GLN A 456 15.79 -4.08 -1.24
CA GLN A 456 14.73 -3.47 -2.07
C GLN A 456 15.18 -3.08 -3.49
N GLN A 457 16.42 -3.40 -3.87
CA GLN A 457 17.00 -2.94 -5.14
C GLN A 457 16.24 -3.53 -6.33
N VAL A 458 15.70 -2.65 -7.18
CA VAL A 458 15.04 -3.00 -8.44
C VAL A 458 15.97 -2.74 -9.63
N PHE A 459 16.76 -1.67 -9.57
CA PHE A 459 17.57 -1.17 -10.68
C PHE A 459 19.07 -1.16 -10.39
N THR A 460 19.86 -1.34 -11.44
CA THR A 460 21.33 -1.26 -11.37
C THR A 460 21.75 0.11 -10.89
N LEU A 461 22.63 0.16 -9.89
CA LEU A 461 23.32 1.39 -9.51
C LEU A 461 24.32 1.79 -10.61
N THR A 462 23.82 2.41 -11.66
CA THR A 462 24.68 3.19 -12.54
C THR A 462 25.13 4.43 -11.76
N ARG A 463 26.40 4.80 -11.88
CA ARG A 463 26.89 6.07 -11.33
C ARG A 463 26.12 7.28 -11.90
N ALA A 464 25.45 7.08 -13.04
CA ALA A 464 24.50 8.03 -13.61
C ALA A 464 23.31 8.28 -12.67
N GLY A 465 22.66 7.27 -12.08
CA GLY A 465 21.50 7.45 -11.19
C GLY A 465 21.72 8.46 -10.07
N VAL A 466 22.83 8.35 -9.34
CA VAL A 466 23.22 9.30 -8.25
C VAL A 466 23.89 10.59 -8.79
N THR A 467 23.94 10.79 -10.11
CA THR A 467 24.44 12.01 -10.78
C THR A 467 23.45 12.63 -11.77
N THR A 468 22.28 12.03 -11.98
CA THR A 468 21.23 12.57 -12.85
C THR A 468 20.71 13.87 -12.23
N PRO A 469 20.88 15.03 -12.87
CA PRO A 469 20.30 16.28 -12.35
C PRO A 469 18.78 16.26 -12.50
N ALA A 470 18.08 17.00 -11.65
CA ALA A 470 16.63 17.14 -11.77
C ALA A 470 16.27 17.79 -13.12
N THR A 471 15.32 17.19 -13.85
CA THR A 471 14.77 17.71 -15.10
C THR A 471 13.95 18.97 -14.85
N TRP A 472 13.29 19.03 -13.69
CA TRP A 472 12.65 20.22 -13.14
C TRP A 472 12.69 20.20 -11.62
N SER A 473 12.72 21.39 -11.02
CA SER A 473 12.65 21.58 -9.58
C SER A 473 11.96 22.90 -9.27
N TRP A 474 11.08 22.90 -8.28
CA TRP A 474 10.48 24.10 -7.70
C TRP A 474 10.61 24.05 -6.18
N THR A 475 11.04 25.15 -5.58
CA THR A 475 11.04 25.32 -4.12
C THR A 475 10.13 26.48 -3.79
N SER A 476 9.26 26.30 -2.79
CA SER A 476 8.35 27.38 -2.39
C SER A 476 9.12 28.63 -1.91
N PRO A 477 8.57 29.84 -2.07
CA PRO A 477 9.23 31.07 -1.60
C PRO A 477 9.42 31.12 -0.06
N GLY A 478 10.57 30.64 0.42
CA GLY A 478 10.94 30.63 1.84
C GLY A 478 12.27 29.93 2.11
N ALA A 479 12.91 30.21 3.26
CA ALA A 479 14.28 29.78 3.54
C ALA A 479 14.46 28.32 4.03
N ALA A 480 13.36 27.59 4.23
CA ALA A 480 13.32 26.17 4.54
C ALA A 480 12.08 25.54 3.89
N GLY A 481 11.79 26.00 2.66
CA GLY A 481 10.55 25.69 1.99
C GLY A 481 10.49 24.24 1.50
N PRO A 482 9.28 23.66 1.40
CA PRO A 482 9.05 22.44 0.62
C PRO A 482 9.58 22.57 -0.81
N THR A 483 9.94 21.41 -1.37
CA THR A 483 10.48 21.30 -2.72
C THR A 483 9.75 20.21 -3.49
N LEU A 484 9.42 20.51 -4.74
CA LEU A 484 8.93 19.58 -5.74
C LEU A 484 10.06 19.33 -6.74
N THR A 485 10.33 18.09 -7.09
CA THR A 485 11.27 17.76 -8.18
C THR A 485 10.68 16.78 -9.15
N TYR A 486 11.17 16.83 -10.39
CA TYR A 486 10.94 15.85 -11.42
C TYR A 486 12.30 15.41 -11.97
N THR A 487 12.57 14.10 -11.92
CA THR A 487 13.80 13.51 -12.44
C THR A 487 13.48 12.30 -13.30
N GLN A 488 14.17 12.18 -14.44
CA GLN A 488 14.04 11.04 -15.36
C GLN A 488 15.28 10.16 -15.28
N TYR A 489 15.09 8.90 -14.87
CA TYR A 489 16.15 7.91 -14.77
C TYR A 489 16.00 6.89 -15.90
N GLN A 490 17.02 6.77 -16.75
CA GLN A 490 17.15 5.59 -17.59
C GLN A 490 17.61 4.42 -16.72
N VAL A 491 16.78 3.39 -16.63
CA VAL A 491 16.96 2.29 -15.68
C VAL A 491 17.19 0.96 -16.38
N THR A 492 17.84 0.05 -15.66
CA THR A 492 17.97 -1.36 -16.04
C THR A 492 17.83 -2.18 -14.79
N THR A 493 17.03 -3.23 -14.83
CA THR A 493 16.74 -4.09 -13.67
C THR A 493 17.95 -4.93 -13.25
N VAL A 494 18.02 -5.24 -11.95
CA VAL A 494 18.88 -6.28 -11.40
C VAL A 494 18.09 -7.57 -11.14
N ASP A 495 18.80 -8.68 -10.93
CA ASP A 495 18.19 -9.86 -10.35
C ASP A 495 17.88 -9.56 -8.87
N ASN A 496 16.60 -9.58 -8.50
CA ASN A 496 16.18 -9.51 -7.09
C ASN A 496 15.11 -10.58 -6.81
N PRO A 497 15.51 -11.73 -6.23
CA PRO A 497 14.61 -12.85 -6.01
C PRO A 497 13.52 -12.59 -4.96
N THR A 498 13.63 -11.54 -4.14
CA THR A 498 12.56 -11.12 -3.21
C THR A 498 11.28 -10.73 -3.96
N PHE A 499 11.44 -10.04 -5.09
CA PHE A 499 10.35 -9.53 -5.92
C PHE A 499 10.15 -10.35 -7.21
N ASN A 500 10.79 -11.52 -7.32
CA ASN A 500 10.87 -12.32 -8.55
C ASN A 500 11.42 -11.55 -9.77
N LEU A 501 12.30 -10.56 -9.53
CA LEU A 501 12.87 -9.71 -10.57
C LEU A 501 14.09 -10.37 -11.22
N LYS A 502 14.16 -10.23 -12.54
CA LYS A 502 15.26 -10.68 -13.41
C LYS A 502 16.05 -9.47 -13.92
N ALA A 503 17.35 -9.60 -14.06
CA ALA A 503 18.21 -8.55 -14.61
C ALA A 503 17.96 -8.29 -16.11
N GLY A 504 18.24 -7.06 -16.55
CA GLY A 504 18.38 -6.71 -17.97
C GLY A 504 17.12 -6.20 -18.69
N SER A 505 15.96 -6.17 -18.03
CA SER A 505 14.83 -5.33 -18.48
C SER A 505 15.20 -3.85 -18.36
N GLY A 506 14.91 -3.05 -19.38
CA GLY A 506 15.24 -1.62 -19.43
C GLY A 506 14.02 -0.75 -19.71
N GLY A 507 14.07 0.51 -19.27
CA GLY A 507 12.97 1.47 -19.41
C GLY A 507 13.29 2.81 -18.76
N LEU A 508 12.29 3.68 -18.70
CA LEU A 508 12.36 5.04 -18.18
C LEU A 508 11.53 5.17 -16.90
N LEU A 509 12.19 5.63 -15.82
CA LEU A 509 11.54 5.94 -14.55
C LEU A 509 11.43 7.45 -14.38
N HIS A 510 10.20 7.95 -14.40
CA HIS A 510 9.80 9.32 -14.15
C HIS A 510 9.45 9.46 -12.66
N VAL A 511 10.25 10.20 -11.90
CA VAL A 511 10.01 10.39 -10.46
C VAL A 511 9.55 11.81 -10.20
N PHE A 512 8.37 11.96 -9.60
CA PHE A 512 7.84 13.22 -9.08
C PHE A 512 7.89 13.19 -7.56
N THR A 513 8.90 13.85 -6.97
CA THR A 513 9.10 13.88 -5.51
C THR A 513 8.53 15.16 -4.90
N SER A 514 7.70 15.02 -3.87
CA SER A 514 7.29 16.10 -2.95
C SER A 514 8.03 15.95 -1.62
N VAL A 515 8.84 16.95 -1.25
CA VAL A 515 9.55 17.01 0.02
C VAL A 515 8.82 17.96 0.97
N TRP A 516 8.22 17.42 2.02
CA TRP A 516 7.45 18.18 3.01
C TRP A 516 7.78 17.78 4.46
N PRO A 517 8.83 18.37 5.08
CA PRO A 517 9.28 17.99 6.42
C PRO A 517 8.23 18.11 7.53
N ALA A 518 7.27 19.03 7.38
CA ALA A 518 6.23 19.29 8.39
C ALA A 518 5.00 18.37 8.28
N ALA A 519 4.91 17.50 7.27
CA ALA A 519 3.74 16.66 7.01
C ALA A 519 4.10 15.23 7.41
N ASP A 520 3.55 14.78 8.53
CA ASP A 520 3.85 13.45 9.05
C ASP A 520 2.98 12.36 8.38
N THR A 521 3.35 11.09 8.50
CA THR A 521 2.57 9.99 7.90
C THR A 521 1.18 9.85 8.50
N ALA A 522 0.99 10.30 9.74
CA ALA A 522 -0.30 10.35 10.43
C ALA A 522 -0.45 11.68 11.20
N PRO A 523 -1.69 12.14 11.49
CA PRO A 523 -1.94 13.39 12.20
C PRO A 523 -1.74 13.28 13.73
N TRP A 524 -0.53 12.94 14.17
CA TRP A 524 -0.16 12.75 15.59
C TRP A 524 -0.57 13.94 16.48
N ASN A 525 -0.42 15.16 15.96
CA ASN A 525 -0.69 16.44 16.62
C ASN A 525 -2.09 16.99 16.31
N GLY A 526 -2.91 16.29 15.52
CA GLY A 526 -4.23 16.76 15.09
C GLY A 526 -4.13 17.99 14.17
N ALA A 527 -4.79 19.09 14.54
CA ALA A 527 -4.99 20.26 13.68
C ALA A 527 -3.72 20.81 12.99
N SER A 528 -2.56 20.80 13.64
CA SER A 528 -1.31 21.31 13.02
C SER A 528 -0.79 20.43 11.87
N ASP A 529 -1.08 19.12 11.91
CA ASP A 529 -0.67 18.22 10.84
C ASP A 529 -1.64 18.34 9.66
N PHE A 530 -2.94 18.59 9.93
CA PHE A 530 -3.89 18.99 8.89
C PHE A 530 -3.53 20.33 8.24
N ASP A 531 -3.07 21.32 9.02
CA ASP A 531 -2.53 22.57 8.47
C ASP A 531 -1.30 22.30 7.55
N ALA A 532 -0.44 21.34 7.92
CA ALA A 532 0.69 20.94 7.09
C ALA A 532 0.25 20.18 5.82
N TYR A 533 -0.78 19.34 5.89
CA TYR A 533 -1.36 18.64 4.74
C TYR A 533 -2.02 19.61 3.75
N GLU A 534 -2.77 20.61 4.24
CA GLU A 534 -3.37 21.65 3.41
C GLU A 534 -2.31 22.53 2.74
N ALA A 535 -1.27 22.94 3.48
CA ALA A 535 -0.15 23.69 2.94
C ALA A 535 0.61 22.88 1.86
N MET A 536 0.77 21.57 2.06
CA MET A 536 1.38 20.66 1.08
C MET A 536 0.60 20.59 -0.23
N LEU A 537 -0.72 20.43 -0.11
CA LEU A 537 -1.65 20.38 -1.23
C LEU A 537 -1.65 21.67 -2.05
N GLU A 538 -1.67 22.84 -1.40
CA GLU A 538 -1.62 24.14 -2.10
C GLU A 538 -0.23 24.41 -2.73
N ALA A 539 0.85 23.93 -2.13
CA ALA A 539 2.18 24.11 -2.70
C ALA A 539 2.48 23.17 -3.87
N ILE A 540 1.96 21.93 -3.88
CA ILE A 540 1.97 21.06 -5.06
C ILE A 540 1.28 21.77 -6.24
N ARG A 541 0.08 22.32 -6.00
CA ARG A 541 -0.67 23.13 -6.96
C ARG A 541 0.15 24.34 -7.43
N ALA A 542 0.67 25.15 -6.51
CA ALA A 542 1.41 26.37 -6.83
C ALA A 542 2.69 26.11 -7.62
N GLY A 543 3.44 25.06 -7.28
CA GLY A 543 4.65 24.67 -7.98
C GLY A 543 4.39 24.12 -9.38
N LEU A 544 3.35 23.30 -9.56
CA LEU A 544 2.95 22.83 -10.89
C LEU A 544 2.43 23.95 -11.81
N GLN A 545 1.82 24.99 -11.25
CA GLN A 545 1.35 26.17 -12.00
C GLN A 545 2.45 27.24 -12.20
N ALA A 546 3.59 27.12 -11.52
CA ALA A 546 4.71 28.05 -11.64
C ALA A 546 5.38 27.99 -13.03
N ASP A 547 6.16 29.03 -13.36
CA ASP A 547 7.02 29.10 -14.55
C ASP A 547 6.34 28.67 -15.86
N ASN A 548 5.14 29.23 -16.09
CA ASN A 548 4.27 28.90 -17.23
C ASN A 548 3.90 27.41 -17.30
N LYS A 549 3.54 26.85 -16.13
CA LYS A 549 3.12 25.46 -15.91
C LYS A 549 4.17 24.41 -16.26
N GLN A 550 5.46 24.71 -16.11
CA GLN A 550 6.53 23.82 -16.58
C GLN A 550 6.47 22.43 -15.92
N GLY A 551 6.28 22.37 -14.60
CA GLY A 551 6.15 21.09 -13.87
C GLY A 551 4.94 20.28 -14.33
N LEU A 552 3.80 20.94 -14.56
CA LEU A 552 2.59 20.28 -15.04
C LEU A 552 2.73 19.74 -16.46
N ASN A 553 3.42 20.48 -17.34
CA ASN A 553 3.69 20.01 -18.70
C ASN A 553 4.59 18.77 -18.70
N TYR A 554 5.56 18.67 -17.79
CA TYR A 554 6.36 17.45 -17.61
C TYR A 554 5.53 16.29 -17.06
N LEU A 555 4.64 16.53 -16.09
CA LEU A 555 3.76 15.51 -15.52
C LEU A 555 2.79 14.95 -16.58
N ARG A 556 2.23 15.83 -17.43
CA ARG A 556 1.42 15.44 -18.58
C ARG A 556 2.20 14.59 -19.58
N ALA A 557 3.36 15.08 -20.02
CA ALA A 557 4.20 14.36 -20.98
C ALA A 557 4.64 12.97 -20.49
N ALA A 558 4.82 12.80 -19.17
CA ALA A 558 5.15 11.52 -18.56
C ALA A 558 3.95 10.55 -18.48
N LEU A 559 2.74 11.04 -18.26
CA LEU A 559 1.52 10.21 -18.24
C LEU A 559 1.00 9.86 -19.64
N SER A 560 1.35 10.65 -20.65
CA SER A 560 0.89 10.50 -22.03
C SER A 560 1.83 9.71 -22.95
N GLY A 561 2.95 9.17 -22.44
CA GLY A 561 3.99 8.54 -23.26
C GLY A 561 4.59 9.49 -24.31
N GLY A 562 4.60 10.80 -24.04
CA GLY A 562 4.99 11.83 -24.99
C GLY A 562 3.91 12.25 -26.01
N ALA A 563 2.69 11.71 -25.96
CA ALA A 563 1.56 12.28 -26.68
C ALA A 563 1.18 13.67 -26.12
N ASN A 564 0.57 14.54 -26.93
CA ASN A 564 0.17 15.87 -26.47
C ASN A 564 -1.18 15.80 -25.74
N LEU A 565 -1.17 16.05 -24.42
CA LEU A 565 -2.34 16.39 -23.59
C LEU A 565 -2.61 17.90 -23.62
#